data_AF-A0AA96VSL8-F1
#
_entry.id   AF-A0AA96VSL8-F1
#
_cell.length_a   1.000
_cell.length_b   1.000
_cell.length_c   1.000
_cell.angle_alpha   90.00
_cell.angle_beta   90.00
_cell.angle_gamma   90.00
#
_symmetry.space_group_name_H-M   'P 1'
#
loop_
_entity.id
_entity.type
_entity.pdbx_description
1 polymer ?
#
loop_
_entity_poly.entity_id
_entity_poly.type
_entity_poly.pdbx_seq_one_letter_code
_entity_poly.pdbx_strand_id
1 'polypeptide(L)'
;MTSVLNRRVAPVLLLLQVAYIGLFTVLITTLPPDTAELDHTDTSALGTALYAATLLGIVVALVGAAALLGLEKARSRTPRVVRAGWLGVVALGQVAIAARALINVFGQDPGPDIVFGVAMTVAALGVAAACVIEARGSAPIRPHVQA
;
A
#
# COMPACT_ATOMS: atom_id res chain seq x y z
N MET A 1 14.63 20.17 2.62
CA MET A 1 14.83 19.03 3.55
C MET A 1 13.73 17.97 3.45
N THR A 2 12.46 18.34 3.33
CA THR A 2 11.31 17.42 3.16
C THR A 2 11.43 16.44 1.98
N SER A 3 11.99 16.88 0.84
CA SER A 3 12.21 16.04 -0.34
C SER A 3 13.11 14.82 -0.08
N VAL A 4 14.17 14.98 0.73
CA VAL A 4 15.16 13.91 0.98
C VAL A 4 14.61 12.89 1.98
N LEU A 5 13.87 13.38 2.98
CA LEU A 5 13.17 12.53 3.95
C LEU A 5 12.08 11.71 3.24
N ASN A 6 11.28 12.33 2.38
CA ASN A 6 10.24 11.64 1.63
C ASN A 6 10.82 10.57 0.68
N ARG A 7 11.97 10.84 0.08
CA ARG A 7 12.66 9.94 -0.86
C ARG A 7 13.29 8.71 -0.19
N ARG A 8 13.59 8.77 1.11
CA ARG A 8 14.17 7.64 1.87
C ARG A 8 13.16 6.93 2.76
N VAL A 9 12.24 7.68 3.37
CA VAL A 9 11.29 7.14 4.35
C VAL A 9 10.11 6.44 3.66
N ALA A 10 9.55 7.01 2.59
CA ALA A 10 8.44 6.38 1.86
C ALA A 10 8.75 4.97 1.31
N PRO A 11 9.90 4.71 0.66
CA PRO A 11 10.22 3.35 0.21
C PRO A 11 10.46 2.38 1.36
N VAL A 12 11.05 2.84 2.48
CA VAL A 12 11.24 2.00 3.68
C VAL A 12 9.90 1.63 4.31
N LEU A 13 8.97 2.57 4.41
CA LEU A 13 7.60 2.31 4.91
C LEU A 13 6.86 1.31 4.01
N LEU A 14 6.99 1.42 2.69
CA LEU A 14 6.42 0.47 1.74
C LEU A 14 6.99 -0.94 1.92
N LEU A 15 8.32 -1.07 2.09
CA LEU A 15 8.95 -2.36 2.35
C LEU A 15 8.54 -2.93 3.70
N LEU A 16 8.37 -2.08 4.72
CA LEU A 16 7.86 -2.50 6.02
C LEU A 16 6.41 -3.01 5.92
N GLN A 17 5.55 -2.39 5.11
CA GLN A 17 4.21 -2.92 4.84
C GLN A 17 4.26 -4.28 4.15
N VAL A 18 5.17 -4.47 3.18
CA VAL A 18 5.36 -5.78 2.53
C VAL A 18 5.84 -6.82 3.54
N ALA A 19 6.78 -6.47 4.42
CA ALA A 19 7.27 -7.36 5.47
C ALA A 19 6.15 -7.71 6.47
N TYR A 20 5.31 -6.74 6.84
CA TYR A 20 4.15 -6.95 7.71
C TYR A 20 3.12 -7.89 7.07
N ILE A 21 2.79 -7.68 5.80
CA ILE A 21 1.91 -8.57 5.03
C ILE A 21 2.48 -10.00 5.00
N GLY A 22 3.78 -10.13 4.71
CA GLY A 22 4.46 -11.43 4.67
C GLY A 22 4.42 -12.13 6.03
N LEU A 23 4.74 -11.40 7.11
CA LEU A 23 4.71 -11.93 8.47
C LEU A 23 3.30 -12.39 8.86
N PHE A 24 2.28 -11.58 8.59
CA PHE A 24 0.89 -11.91 8.89
C PHE A 24 0.39 -13.11 8.09
N THR A 25 0.79 -13.22 6.83
CA THR A 25 0.49 -14.37 5.97
C THR A 25 1.11 -15.64 6.55
N VAL A 26 2.41 -15.59 6.90
CA VAL A 26 3.10 -16.71 7.54
C VAL A 26 2.43 -17.09 8.84
N LEU A 27 2.08 -16.11 9.68
CA LEU A 27 1.42 -16.35 10.97
C LEU A 27 0.08 -17.06 10.79
N ILE A 28 -0.79 -16.59 9.89
CA ILE A 28 -2.07 -17.27 9.61
C ILE A 28 -1.86 -18.68 9.05
N THR A 29 -0.85 -18.89 8.21
CA THR A 29 -0.60 -20.23 7.64
C THR A 29 0.01 -21.21 8.65
N THR A 30 0.75 -20.72 9.64
CA THR A 30 1.49 -21.56 10.60
C THR A 30 0.76 -21.72 11.92
N LEU A 31 -0.01 -20.72 12.32
CA LEU A 31 -0.95 -20.72 13.43
C LEU A 31 -2.33 -20.33 12.89
N PRO A 32 -3.04 -21.26 12.23
CA PRO A 32 -4.41 -21.01 11.81
C PRO A 32 -5.21 -20.59 13.05
N PRO A 33 -5.93 -19.46 13.01
CA PRO A 33 -6.82 -19.10 14.10
C PRO A 33 -7.81 -20.25 14.32
N ASP A 34 -8.12 -20.55 15.58
CA ASP A 34 -9.07 -21.58 15.97
C ASP A 34 -10.49 -21.11 15.60
N THR A 35 -10.83 -21.21 14.31
CA THR A 35 -12.07 -20.74 13.71
C THR A 35 -13.10 -21.87 13.64
N ALA A 36 -13.19 -22.69 14.68
CA ALA A 36 -14.17 -23.78 14.78
C ALA A 36 -15.63 -23.29 14.62
N GLU A 37 -15.90 -21.99 14.76
CA GLU A 37 -17.21 -21.37 14.52
C GLU A 37 -17.47 -20.91 13.06
N LEU A 38 -16.47 -20.92 12.16
CA LEU A 38 -16.62 -20.48 10.75
C LEU A 38 -16.73 -21.65 9.75
N ASP A 39 -16.91 -22.87 10.24
CA ASP A 39 -16.76 -24.14 9.49
C ASP A 39 -17.87 -24.47 8.46
N HIS A 40 -18.55 -23.48 7.88
CA HIS A 40 -19.63 -23.75 6.91
C HIS A 40 -19.50 -23.04 5.56
N THR A 41 -18.33 -22.48 5.22
CA THR A 41 -18.08 -22.04 3.86
C THR A 41 -16.95 -22.86 3.27
N ASP A 42 -17.29 -23.83 2.42
CA ASP A 42 -16.32 -24.53 1.57
C ASP A 42 -15.39 -23.49 0.94
N THR A 43 -14.13 -23.49 1.37
CA THR A 43 -13.11 -22.58 0.84
C THR A 43 -12.85 -22.98 -0.61
N SER A 44 -13.58 -22.37 -1.55
CA SER A 44 -13.42 -22.71 -2.97
C SER A 44 -11.97 -22.44 -3.40
N ALA A 45 -11.38 -23.37 -4.16
CA ALA A 45 -10.03 -23.21 -4.69
C ALA A 45 -9.86 -21.90 -5.49
N LEU A 46 -10.95 -21.42 -6.12
CA LEU A 46 -11.03 -20.14 -6.79
C LEU A 46 -10.92 -18.96 -5.81
N GLY A 47 -11.58 -19.02 -4.66
CA GLY A 47 -11.50 -18.00 -3.60
C GLY A 47 -10.08 -17.87 -3.04
N THR A 48 -9.43 -19.01 -2.78
CA THR A 48 -8.03 -19.04 -2.32
C THR A 48 -7.08 -18.48 -3.39
N ALA A 49 -7.26 -18.86 -4.66
CA ALA A 49 -6.45 -18.36 -5.76
C ALA A 49 -6.62 -16.86 -5.99
N LEU A 50 -7.86 -16.33 -5.92
CA LEU A 50 -8.15 -14.90 -6.03
C LEU A 50 -7.53 -14.11 -4.87
N TYR A 51 -7.62 -14.64 -3.65
CA TYR A 51 -6.99 -14.04 -2.48
C TYR A 51 -5.47 -13.94 -2.66
N ALA A 52 -4.81 -15.05 -3.03
CA ALA A 52 -3.37 -15.08 -3.28
C ALA A 52 -2.94 -14.16 -4.42
N ALA A 53 -3.69 -14.15 -5.54
CA ALA A 53 -3.41 -13.27 -6.67
C ALA A 53 -3.56 -11.79 -6.30
N THR A 54 -4.57 -11.44 -5.51
CA THR A 54 -4.78 -10.08 -5.01
C THR A 54 -3.63 -9.66 -4.09
N LEU A 55 -3.23 -10.53 -3.16
CA LEU A 55 -2.09 -10.32 -2.26
C LEU A 55 -0.79 -10.08 -3.03
N LEU A 56 -0.51 -10.94 -4.00
CA LEU A 56 0.66 -10.83 -4.86
C LEU A 56 0.63 -9.49 -5.64
N GLY A 57 -0.53 -9.12 -6.19
CA GLY A 57 -0.73 -7.86 -6.89
C GLY A 57 -0.44 -6.65 -6.00
N ILE A 58 -0.90 -6.67 -4.74
CA ILE A 58 -0.61 -5.62 -3.75
C ILE A 58 0.90 -5.54 -3.49
N VAL A 59 1.55 -6.67 -3.21
CA VAL A 59 3.01 -6.71 -2.96
C VAL A 59 3.79 -6.15 -4.15
N VAL A 60 3.45 -6.55 -5.37
CA VAL A 60 4.08 -6.05 -6.59
C VAL A 60 3.86 -4.53 -6.74
N ALA A 61 2.66 -4.03 -6.47
CA ALA A 61 2.35 -2.61 -6.52
C ALA A 61 3.21 -1.81 -5.53
N LEU A 62 3.31 -2.27 -4.28
CA LEU A 62 4.08 -1.62 -3.22
C LEU A 62 5.59 -1.64 -3.51
N VAL A 63 6.14 -2.79 -3.91
CA VAL A 63 7.56 -2.94 -4.27
C VAL A 63 7.89 -2.08 -5.49
N GLY A 64 7.01 -2.07 -6.51
CA GLY A 64 7.16 -1.22 -7.68
C GLY A 64 7.18 0.27 -7.33
N ALA A 65 6.28 0.72 -6.44
CA ALA A 65 6.27 2.10 -5.96
C ALA A 65 7.53 2.43 -5.15
N ALA A 66 7.99 1.53 -4.28
CA ALA A 66 9.22 1.70 -3.52
C ALA A 66 10.44 1.82 -4.45
N ALA A 67 10.53 0.99 -5.49
CA ALA A 67 11.58 1.07 -6.49
C ALA A 67 11.53 2.39 -7.28
N LEU A 68 10.35 2.86 -7.68
CA LEU A 68 10.20 4.13 -8.41
C LEU A 68 10.54 5.37 -7.57
N LEU A 69 10.34 5.30 -6.25
CA LEU A 69 10.64 6.38 -5.31
C LEU A 69 12.11 6.35 -4.85
N GLY A 70 12.64 5.16 -4.57
CA GLY A 70 13.97 4.96 -3.96
C GLY A 70 15.12 4.75 -4.96
N LEU A 71 14.88 4.12 -6.12
CA LEU A 71 15.91 3.85 -7.12
C LEU A 71 15.88 4.87 -8.26
N GLU A 72 16.98 5.62 -8.40
CA GLU A 72 17.21 6.52 -9.53
C GLU A 72 17.22 5.80 -10.88
N LYS A 73 17.79 4.59 -10.92
CA LYS A 73 17.87 3.77 -12.13
C LYS A 73 16.52 3.27 -12.61
N ALA A 74 15.59 2.98 -11.70
CA ALA A 74 14.22 2.63 -12.07
C ALA A 74 13.47 3.88 -12.56
N ARG A 75 13.59 4.98 -11.80
CA ARG A 75 12.96 6.27 -12.12
C ARG A 75 13.33 6.81 -13.50
N SER A 76 14.59 6.68 -13.92
CA SER A 76 15.05 7.17 -15.24
C SER A 76 14.61 6.29 -16.41
N ARG A 77 14.32 5.01 -16.16
CA ARG A 77 13.94 4.03 -17.20
C ARG A 77 12.43 3.98 -17.44
N THR A 78 11.62 4.46 -16.50
CA THR A 78 10.17 4.41 -16.58
C THR A 78 9.60 5.69 -17.21
N PRO A 79 8.71 5.60 -18.23
CA PRO A 79 8.05 6.76 -18.79
C PRO A 79 7.22 7.49 -17.73
N ARG A 80 7.24 8.83 -17.76
CA ARG A 80 6.64 9.69 -16.72
C ARG A 80 5.15 9.43 -16.51
N VAL A 81 4.42 9.14 -17.58
CA VAL A 81 2.97 8.82 -17.54
C VAL A 81 2.72 7.50 -16.81
N VAL A 82 3.51 6.47 -17.10
CA VAL A 82 3.42 5.15 -16.43
C VAL A 82 3.79 5.30 -14.95
N ARG A 83 4.81 6.09 -14.64
CA ARG A 83 5.20 6.41 -13.25
C ARG A 83 4.09 7.11 -12.49
N ALA A 84 3.48 8.15 -13.08
CA ALA A 84 2.38 8.87 -12.46
C ALA A 84 1.14 7.99 -12.27
N GLY A 85 0.80 7.17 -13.27
CA GLY A 85 -0.29 6.19 -13.19
C GLY A 85 -0.06 5.17 -12.08
N TRP A 86 1.13 4.56 -12.04
CA TRP A 86 1.48 3.57 -11.01
C TRP A 86 1.42 4.15 -9.59
N LEU A 87 2.02 5.33 -9.39
CA LEU A 87 1.97 6.02 -8.10
C LEU A 87 0.55 6.45 -7.72
N GLY A 88 -0.27 6.84 -8.70
CA GLY A 88 -1.68 7.14 -8.49
C GLY A 88 -2.47 5.94 -8.00
N VAL A 89 -2.29 4.77 -8.64
CA VAL A 89 -2.93 3.52 -8.21
C VAL A 89 -2.51 3.15 -6.78
N VAL A 90 -1.21 3.24 -6.47
CA VAL A 90 -0.71 2.95 -5.11
C VAL A 90 -1.28 3.94 -4.09
N ALA A 91 -1.34 5.25 -4.42
CA ALA A 91 -1.92 6.25 -3.53
C ALA A 91 -3.40 5.95 -3.23
N LEU A 92 -4.18 5.59 -4.23
CA LEU A 92 -5.58 5.18 -4.04
C LEU A 92 -5.68 3.92 -3.17
N GLY A 93 -4.80 2.94 -3.38
CA GLY A 93 -4.74 1.73 -2.56
C GLY A 93 -4.44 2.05 -1.08
N GLN A 94 -3.49 2.95 -0.82
CA GLN A 94 -3.15 3.37 0.54
C GLN A 94 -4.30 4.13 1.23
N VAL A 95 -5.05 4.94 0.48
CA VAL A 95 -6.27 5.61 1.00
C VAL A 95 -7.36 4.59 1.35
N ALA A 96 -7.56 3.57 0.51
CA ALA A 96 -8.52 2.51 0.78
C ALA A 96 -8.14 1.67 2.02
N ILE A 97 -6.84 1.37 2.18
CA ILE A 97 -6.31 0.68 3.37
C ILE A 97 -6.52 1.53 4.63
N ALA A 98 -6.19 2.82 4.57
CA ALA A 98 -6.42 3.76 5.67
C ALA A 98 -7.90 3.81 6.05
N ALA A 99 -8.80 3.94 5.07
CA ALA A 99 -10.24 3.96 5.31
C ALA A 99 -10.73 2.68 5.99
N ARG A 100 -10.29 1.50 5.54
CA ARG A 100 -10.63 0.22 6.19
C ARG A 100 -10.06 0.12 7.61
N ALA A 101 -8.83 0.55 7.83
CA ALA A 101 -8.22 0.55 9.15
C ALA A 101 -9.02 1.44 10.12
N LEU A 102 -9.44 2.63 9.68
CA LEU A 102 -10.31 3.52 10.44
C LEU A 102 -11.67 2.87 10.74
N ILE A 103 -12.31 2.23 9.76
CA ILE A 103 -13.58 1.51 9.97
C ILE A 103 -13.42 0.42 11.03
N ASN A 104 -12.33 -0.36 10.98
CA ASN A 104 -12.06 -1.40 11.97
C ASN A 104 -11.78 -0.81 13.36
N VAL A 105 -11.05 0.30 13.45
CA VAL A 105 -10.77 1.00 14.72
C VAL A 105 -12.04 1.55 15.36
N PHE A 106 -12.99 2.07 14.58
CA PHE A 106 -14.27 2.57 15.11
C PHE A 106 -15.33 1.47 15.30
N GLY A 107 -15.14 0.30 14.69
CA GLY A 107 -16.08 -0.82 14.73
C GLY A 107 -15.79 -1.87 15.80
N GLN A 108 -14.59 -1.89 16.39
CA GLN A 108 -14.21 -2.82 17.45
C GLN A 108 -14.05 -2.14 18.80
N ASP A 109 -14.28 -2.89 19.88
CA ASP A 109 -14.01 -2.45 21.25
C ASP A 109 -12.55 -2.03 21.43
N PRO A 110 -12.26 -1.03 22.28
CA PRO A 110 -10.92 -0.48 22.41
C PRO A 110 -9.90 -1.50 22.96
N GLY A 111 -9.11 -2.07 22.06
CA GLY A 111 -8.00 -2.98 22.34
C GLY A 111 -6.64 -2.50 21.80
N PRO A 112 -5.55 -3.25 22.04
CA PRO A 112 -4.20 -2.94 21.54
C PRO A 112 -4.13 -2.75 20.01
N ASP A 113 -5.03 -3.40 19.28
CA ASP A 113 -5.13 -3.35 17.82
C ASP A 113 -5.41 -1.95 17.28
N ILE A 114 -5.99 -1.05 18.09
CA ILE A 114 -6.19 0.35 17.73
C ILE A 114 -4.86 1.05 17.45
N VAL A 115 -3.83 0.80 18.27
CA VAL A 115 -2.52 1.45 18.11
C VAL A 115 -1.88 1.04 16.79
N PHE A 116 -1.97 -0.25 16.44
CA PHE A 116 -1.49 -0.77 15.16
C PHE A 116 -2.29 -0.22 13.98
N GLY A 117 -3.63 -0.15 14.10
CA GLY A 117 -4.50 0.43 13.08
C GLY A 117 -4.22 1.92 12.82
N VAL A 118 -4.02 2.71 13.87
CA VAL A 118 -3.67 4.14 13.77
C VAL A 118 -2.28 4.31 13.17
N ALA A 119 -1.27 3.56 13.63
CA ALA A 119 0.09 3.62 13.09
C ALA A 119 0.12 3.27 11.60
N MET A 120 -0.63 2.23 11.20
CA MET A 120 -0.76 1.82 9.81
C MET A 120 -1.46 2.90 8.96
N THR A 121 -2.51 3.53 9.50
CA THR A 121 -3.23 4.63 8.85
C THR A 121 -2.29 5.83 8.60
N VAL A 122 -1.51 6.22 9.60
CA VAL A 122 -0.54 7.33 9.47
C VAL A 122 0.53 7.00 8.43
N ALA A 123 1.09 5.79 8.47
CA ALA A 123 2.07 5.34 7.49
C ALA A 123 1.49 5.33 6.07
N ALA A 124 0.25 4.85 5.91
CA ALA A 124 -0.42 4.78 4.62
C ALA A 124 -0.72 6.17 4.04
N LEU A 125 -1.20 7.10 4.87
CA LEU A 125 -1.41 8.49 4.46
C LEU A 125 -0.10 9.20 4.09
N GLY A 126 0.98 8.93 4.82
CA GLY A 126 2.31 9.46 4.51
C GLY A 126 2.81 8.97 3.14
N VAL A 127 2.66 7.68 2.86
CA VAL A 127 3.00 7.09 1.55
C VAL A 127 2.11 7.65 0.45
N ALA A 128 0.80 7.77 0.67
CA ALA A 128 -0.13 8.35 -0.29
C ALA A 128 0.27 9.79 -0.66
N ALA A 129 0.59 10.62 0.33
CA ALA A 129 1.08 11.97 0.11
C ALA A 129 2.38 11.99 -0.72
N ALA A 130 3.32 11.09 -0.41
CA ALA A 130 4.57 10.95 -1.16
C ALA A 130 4.34 10.57 -2.63
N CYS A 131 3.46 9.60 -2.87
CA CYS A 131 3.07 9.16 -4.21
C CYS A 131 2.39 10.29 -4.99
N VAL A 132 1.50 11.06 -4.35
CA VAL A 132 0.82 12.21 -4.98
C VAL A 132 1.79 13.33 -5.33
N ILE A 133 2.73 13.67 -4.45
CA ILE A 133 3.73 14.73 -4.69
C ILE A 133 4.62 14.35 -5.89
N GLU A 134 5.09 13.12 -5.95
CA GLU A 134 5.92 12.63 -7.07
C GLU A 134 5.12 12.44 -8.37
N ALA A 135 3.85 12.04 -8.29
CA ALA A 135 2.96 11.99 -9.45
C ALA A 135 2.71 13.39 -10.03
N ARG A 136 2.46 14.40 -9.17
CA ARG A 136 2.28 15.81 -9.56
C ARG A 136 3.54 16.38 -10.20
N GLY A 137 4.72 16.11 -9.64
CA GLY A 137 6.01 16.52 -10.23
C GLY A 137 6.35 15.79 -11.54
N SER A 138 5.62 14.73 -11.88
CA SER A 138 5.78 13.97 -13.14
C SER A 138 4.80 14.38 -14.23
N ALA A 139 3.75 15.12 -13.89
CA ALA A 139 2.73 15.55 -14.84
C ALA A 139 3.34 16.56 -15.84
N PRO A 140 3.01 16.47 -17.13
CA PRO A 140 3.43 17.47 -18.09
C PRO A 140 2.82 18.83 -17.70
N ILE A 141 3.63 19.89 -17.72
CA ILE A 141 3.16 21.27 -17.64
C ILE A 141 2.16 21.44 -18.77
N ARG A 142 0.88 21.61 -18.42
CA ARG A 142 -0.15 22.01 -19.38
C ARG A 142 0.28 23.37 -19.91
N PRO A 143 0.51 23.57 -21.23
CA PRO A 143 0.76 24.92 -21.71
C PRO A 143 -0.48 25.75 -21.39
N HIS A 144 -0.29 26.88 -20.70
CA HIS A 144 -1.27 27.94 -20.61
C HIS A 144 -1.59 28.35 -22.04
N VAL A 145 -2.75 27.93 -22.55
CA VAL A 145 -3.34 28.56 -23.73
C VAL A 145 -3.94 29.87 -23.23
N GLN A 146 -3.18 30.96 -23.37
CA GLN A 146 -3.77 32.29 -23.50
C GLN A 146 -4.22 32.42 -24.95
N ALA A 147 -5.54 32.51 -25.15
CA ALA A 147 -6.17 33.07 -26.34
C ALA A 147 -7.40 33.84 -25.86
#